data_AF-A0A7J9LF25-F1
#
_entry.id   AF-A0A7J9LF25-F1
#
_cell.length_a   1.000
_cell.length_b   1.000
_cell.length_c   1.000
_cell.angle_alpha   90.00
_cell.angle_beta   90.00
_cell.angle_gamma   90.00
#
_symmetry.space_group_name_H-M   'P 1'
#
loop_
_entity.id
_entity.type
_entity.pdbx_description
1 polymer ?
#
loop_
_entity_poly.entity_id
_entity_poly.type
_entity_poly.pdbx_seq_one_letter_code
_entity_poly.pdbx_strand_id
1 'polypeptide(L)'
;MLVVATSGTGYVLGSGNAVDLAGLCYTCAGTMMVAASANSLNQVFEINNDAKMKRTRLRPLPSGRIAKPHAVTWASSVGFAGTALLACKANMLAAGLAASNLVLYAFVYTPLKQIHPVNTWVGAVVGAIPPLLGWAAASGQISLNGLILPAALYFWQIPHFMALAYLCRDDYAAGGYRMFSLADASGRRTAAVAFRNCLYLIPLGFIAYDWGVASGWFCVESSVITLAISAAAFSFYRDRTTQKARRMFYASLLYLPVFMSGLLFHRLSDNPQCLAENPNRIIELPSFPEAVTESEEDDQKKKVRYVTAGPQGRAPVAYASIAPFPFLPVPSYVDQ
;
A
#
# COMPACT_ATOMS: atom_id res chain seq x y z
N MET A 1 -5.67 -5.00 -1.19
CA MET A 1 -5.24 -4.60 -2.54
C MET A 1 -4.49 -3.28 -2.53
N LEU A 2 -5.05 -2.15 -2.08
CA LEU A 2 -4.32 -0.87 -2.06
C LEU A 2 -2.97 -0.94 -1.32
N VAL A 3 -2.95 -1.53 -0.12
CA VAL A 3 -1.72 -1.72 0.69
C VAL A 3 -0.62 -2.47 -0.08
N VAL A 4 -1.01 -3.49 -0.86
CA VAL A 4 -0.09 -4.29 -1.65
C VAL A 4 0.40 -3.49 -2.86
N ALA A 5 -0.50 -2.76 -3.53
CA ALA A 5 -0.14 -1.89 -4.64
C ALA A 5 0.83 -0.77 -4.22
N THR A 6 0.62 -0.17 -3.05
CA THR A 6 1.51 0.87 -2.51
C THR A 6 2.87 0.29 -2.10
N SER A 7 2.90 -0.91 -1.51
CA SER A 7 4.14 -1.63 -1.20
C SER A 7 4.89 -1.99 -2.48
N GLY A 8 4.22 -2.55 -3.49
CA GLY A 8 4.82 -2.85 -4.79
C GLY A 8 5.35 -1.60 -5.50
N THR A 9 4.62 -0.48 -5.43
CA THR A 9 5.07 0.81 -5.98
C THR A 9 6.33 1.29 -5.25
N GLY A 10 6.36 1.20 -3.92
CA GLY A 10 7.55 1.50 -3.13
C GLY A 10 8.74 0.61 -3.51
N TYR A 11 8.52 -0.69 -3.73
CA TYR A 11 9.53 -1.64 -4.17
C TYR A 11 10.10 -1.27 -5.53
N VAL A 12 9.23 -0.96 -6.49
CA VAL A 12 9.68 -0.50 -7.81
C VAL A 12 10.49 0.77 -7.65
N LEU A 13 10.01 1.79 -6.93
CA LEU A 13 10.75 3.04 -6.74
C LEU A 13 12.11 2.86 -6.06
N GLY A 14 12.22 1.95 -5.10
CA GLY A 14 13.46 1.63 -4.40
C GLY A 14 14.37 0.66 -5.16
N SER A 15 13.92 0.10 -6.28
CA SER A 15 14.77 -0.72 -7.15
C SER A 15 15.77 0.19 -7.88
N GLY A 16 16.84 -0.38 -8.44
CA GLY A 16 17.73 0.32 -9.37
C GLY A 16 17.21 0.25 -10.81
N ASN A 17 18.12 0.25 -11.79
CA ASN A 17 17.80 0.11 -13.22
C ASN A 17 17.00 -1.15 -13.57
N ALA A 18 17.20 -2.24 -12.83
CA ALA A 18 16.46 -3.48 -12.97
C ALA A 18 15.56 -3.71 -11.75
N VAL A 19 14.31 -4.10 -12.01
CA VAL A 19 13.38 -4.55 -10.97
C VAL A 19 13.47 -6.06 -10.86
N ASP A 20 13.86 -6.57 -9.69
CA ASP A 20 13.75 -8.00 -9.40
C ASP A 20 12.28 -8.39 -9.25
N LEU A 21 11.73 -9.01 -10.29
CA LEU A 21 10.34 -9.40 -10.33
C LEU A 21 10.00 -10.47 -9.29
N ALA A 22 10.96 -11.35 -8.96
CA ALA A 22 10.77 -12.37 -7.94
C ALA A 22 10.69 -11.71 -6.55
N GLY A 23 11.65 -10.84 -6.23
CA GLY A 23 11.65 -10.03 -5.01
C GLY A 23 10.40 -9.16 -4.88
N LEU A 24 9.92 -8.55 -5.96
CA LEU A 24 8.65 -7.81 -5.98
C LEU A 24 7.46 -8.71 -5.63
N CYS A 25 7.39 -9.90 -6.23
CA CYS A 25 6.31 -10.87 -5.96
C CYS A 25 6.34 -11.37 -4.51
N TYR A 26 7.52 -11.72 -3.97
CA TYR A 26 7.65 -12.12 -2.57
C TYR A 26 7.29 -10.98 -1.61
N THR A 27 7.70 -9.75 -1.92
CA THR A 27 7.35 -8.56 -1.13
C THR A 27 5.86 -8.30 -1.13
N CYS A 28 5.21 -8.39 -2.29
CA CYS A 28 3.76 -8.24 -2.41
C CYS A 28 3.00 -9.35 -1.67
N ALA A 29 3.44 -10.60 -1.81
CA ALA A 29 2.83 -11.75 -1.13
C ALA A 29 2.97 -11.64 0.40
N GLY A 30 4.17 -11.35 0.91
CA GLY A 30 4.41 -11.16 2.33
C GLY A 30 3.63 -9.98 2.90
N THR A 31 3.62 -8.84 2.20
CA THR A 31 2.80 -7.67 2.57
C THR A 31 1.31 -8.03 2.60
N MET A 32 0.82 -8.77 1.61
CA MET A 32 -0.58 -9.21 1.54
C MET A 32 -0.96 -10.09 2.73
N MET A 33 -0.11 -11.04 3.10
CA MET A 33 -0.31 -11.92 4.25
C MET A 33 -0.37 -11.12 5.56
N VAL A 34 0.61 -10.24 5.80
CA VAL A 34 0.64 -9.40 7.01
C VAL A 34 -0.57 -8.45 7.05
N ALA A 35 -0.96 -7.86 5.91
CA ALA A 35 -2.15 -7.03 5.81
C ALA A 35 -3.45 -7.81 6.06
N ALA A 36 -3.53 -9.06 5.58
CA ALA A 36 -4.66 -9.95 5.85
C ALA A 36 -4.77 -10.26 7.34
N SER A 37 -3.64 -10.57 8.00
CA SER A 37 -3.56 -10.76 9.45
C SER A 37 -4.04 -9.52 10.21
N ALA A 38 -3.52 -8.33 9.88
CA ALA A 38 -3.91 -7.07 10.50
C ALA A 38 -5.42 -6.80 10.38
N ASN A 39 -5.99 -7.04 9.19
CA ASN A 39 -7.41 -6.86 8.94
C ASN A 39 -8.29 -7.88 9.69
N SER A 40 -7.83 -9.13 9.79
CA SER A 40 -8.50 -10.16 10.59
C SER A 40 -8.51 -9.81 12.08
N LEU A 41 -7.36 -9.38 12.64
CA LEU A 41 -7.29 -8.92 14.04
C LEU A 41 -8.16 -7.69 14.29
N ASN A 42 -8.18 -6.73 13.37
CA ASN A 42 -9.06 -5.56 13.48
C ASN A 42 -10.54 -5.99 13.57
N GLN A 43 -10.99 -6.93 12.74
CA GLN A 43 -12.37 -7.45 12.86
C GLN A 43 -12.60 -8.21 14.17
N VAL A 44 -11.59 -8.90 14.71
CA VAL A 44 -11.68 -9.56 16.03
C VAL A 44 -11.84 -8.56 17.18
N PHE A 45 -11.16 -7.42 17.11
CA PHE A 45 -11.29 -6.37 18.13
C PHE A 45 -12.58 -5.55 17.98
N GLU A 46 -13.11 -5.43 16.76
CA GLU A 46 -14.25 -4.57 16.47
C GLU A 46 -15.60 -5.31 16.42
N ILE A 47 -15.69 -6.60 16.79
CA ILE A 47 -16.92 -7.42 16.70
C ILE A 47 -18.17 -6.68 17.21
N ASN A 48 -18.12 -6.16 18.43
CA ASN A 48 -19.26 -5.49 19.07
C ASN A 48 -19.61 -4.15 18.43
N ASN A 49 -18.62 -3.44 17.88
CA ASN A 49 -18.82 -2.13 17.25
C ASN A 49 -19.37 -2.32 15.83
N ASP A 50 -18.76 -3.26 15.09
CA ASP A 50 -19.17 -3.60 13.74
C ASP A 50 -20.62 -4.10 13.70
N ALA A 51 -21.09 -4.79 14.74
CA ALA A 51 -22.48 -5.26 14.88
C ALA A 51 -23.51 -4.11 14.92
N LYS A 52 -23.12 -2.92 15.41
CA LYS A 52 -23.99 -1.74 15.56
C LYS A 52 -24.09 -0.89 14.30
N MET A 53 -23.16 -1.06 13.36
CA MET A 53 -23.06 -0.25 12.15
C MET A 53 -23.72 -0.95 10.96
N LYS A 54 -24.50 -0.19 10.18
CA LYS A 54 -25.29 -0.75 9.06
C LYS A 54 -24.39 -1.43 8.02
N ARG A 55 -23.23 -0.84 7.77
CA ARG A 55 -22.27 -1.29 6.75
C ARG A 55 -21.50 -2.55 7.15
N THR A 56 -21.29 -2.80 8.43
CA THR A 56 -20.34 -3.81 8.92
C THR A 56 -20.99 -4.93 9.71
N ARG A 57 -22.26 -4.81 10.08
CA ARG A 57 -23.00 -5.86 10.82
C ARG A 57 -23.06 -7.22 10.13
N LEU A 58 -22.87 -7.26 8.81
CA LEU A 58 -22.86 -8.48 8.00
C LEU A 58 -21.46 -9.09 7.81
N ARG A 59 -20.42 -8.51 8.43
CA ARG A 59 -19.07 -9.09 8.38
C ARG A 59 -19.04 -10.49 9.03
N PRO A 60 -18.06 -11.35 8.66
CA PRO A 60 -18.05 -12.75 9.10
C PRO A 60 -18.09 -12.95 10.63
N LEU A 61 -17.39 -12.10 11.40
CA LEU A 61 -17.31 -12.22 12.86
C LEU A 61 -18.57 -11.67 13.57
N PRO A 62 -19.05 -10.44 13.30
CA PRO A 62 -20.31 -9.93 13.88
C PRO A 62 -21.54 -10.78 13.55
N SER A 63 -21.57 -11.40 12.37
CA SER A 63 -22.67 -12.27 11.94
C SER A 63 -22.55 -13.72 12.42
N GLY A 64 -21.50 -14.07 13.16
CA GLY A 64 -21.31 -15.41 13.73
C GLY A 64 -20.90 -16.49 12.72
N ARG A 65 -20.59 -16.14 11.47
CA ARG A 65 -20.17 -17.12 10.43
C ARG A 65 -18.79 -17.73 10.70
N ILE A 66 -17.94 -17.03 11.45
CA ILE A 66 -16.62 -17.50 11.85
C ILE A 66 -16.48 -17.31 13.37
N ALA A 67 -16.03 -18.33 14.07
CA ALA A 67 -15.78 -18.24 15.51
C ALA A 67 -14.49 -17.43 15.80
N LYS A 68 -14.49 -16.65 16.88
CA LYS A 68 -13.35 -15.81 17.29
C LYS A 68 -12.01 -16.56 17.38
N PRO A 69 -11.92 -17.77 17.97
CA PRO A 69 -10.66 -18.51 18.02
C PRO A 69 -10.09 -18.84 16.63
N HIS A 70 -10.94 -19.20 15.67
CA HIS A 70 -10.52 -19.52 14.30
C HIS A 70 -9.93 -18.28 13.61
N ALA A 71 -10.57 -17.12 13.77
CA ALA A 71 -10.07 -15.87 13.20
C ALA A 71 -8.74 -15.44 13.82
N VAL A 72 -8.56 -15.62 15.13
CA VAL A 72 -7.29 -15.32 15.83
C VAL A 72 -6.18 -16.26 15.37
N THR A 73 -6.42 -17.57 15.34
CA THR A 73 -5.43 -18.54 14.88
C THR A 73 -5.02 -18.26 13.43
N TRP A 74 -5.99 -18.04 12.53
CA TRP A 74 -5.72 -17.65 11.15
C TRP A 74 -4.85 -16.38 11.08
N ALA A 75 -5.23 -15.32 11.81
CA ALA A 75 -4.50 -14.07 11.77
C ALA A 75 -3.07 -14.23 12.28
N SER A 76 -2.86 -14.93 13.40
CA SER A 76 -1.53 -15.18 13.95
C SER A 76 -0.67 -16.02 13.00
N SER A 77 -1.20 -17.11 12.44
CA SER A 77 -0.46 -17.97 11.51
C SER A 77 -0.08 -17.23 10.23
N VAL A 78 -1.00 -16.50 9.61
CA VAL A 78 -0.73 -15.76 8.37
C VAL A 78 0.17 -14.56 8.61
N GLY A 79 0.04 -13.88 9.75
CA GLY A 79 0.93 -12.77 10.13
C GLY A 79 2.36 -13.22 10.34
N PHE A 80 2.55 -14.34 11.07
CA PHE A 80 3.86 -14.95 11.26
C PHE A 80 4.46 -15.42 9.93
N ALA A 81 3.70 -16.17 9.13
CA ALA A 81 4.17 -16.68 7.84
C ALA A 81 4.51 -15.55 6.85
N GLY A 82 3.71 -14.48 6.80
CA GLY A 82 3.98 -13.32 5.95
C GLY A 82 5.23 -12.55 6.38
N THR A 83 5.42 -12.38 7.68
CA THR A 83 6.62 -11.72 8.23
C THR A 83 7.86 -12.57 7.98
N ALA A 84 7.79 -13.89 8.21
CA ALA A 84 8.87 -14.83 7.93
C ALA A 84 9.22 -14.87 6.43
N LEU A 85 8.22 -14.80 5.54
CA LEU A 85 8.44 -14.72 4.10
C LEU A 85 9.23 -13.46 3.73
N LEU A 86 8.86 -12.30 4.27
CA LEU A 86 9.61 -11.05 4.06
C LEU A 86 11.03 -11.13 4.63
N ALA A 87 11.19 -11.76 5.79
CA ALA A 87 12.48 -11.96 6.41
C ALA A 87 13.41 -12.81 5.51
N CYS A 88 12.92 -13.93 4.99
CA CYS A 88 13.73 -14.85 4.20
C CYS A 88 13.92 -14.42 2.73
N LYS A 89 12.96 -13.71 2.13
CA LYS A 89 12.96 -13.39 0.68
C LYS A 89 13.17 -11.94 0.33
N ALA A 90 12.96 -11.01 1.27
CA ALA A 90 13.28 -9.60 1.09
C ALA A 90 14.48 -9.21 1.97
N ASN A 91 14.24 -8.86 3.24
CA ASN A 91 15.28 -8.57 4.23
C ASN A 91 14.66 -8.36 5.64
N MET A 92 15.51 -8.29 6.67
CA MET A 92 15.07 -8.08 8.05
C MET A 92 14.41 -6.72 8.27
N LEU A 93 14.83 -5.69 7.54
CA LEU A 93 14.28 -4.34 7.67
C LEU A 93 12.80 -4.31 7.23
N ALA A 94 12.49 -4.88 6.07
CA ALA A 94 11.13 -5.02 5.57
C ALA A 94 10.26 -5.89 6.49
N ALA A 95 10.81 -6.99 7.00
CA ALA A 95 10.11 -7.85 7.96
C ALA A 95 9.80 -7.12 9.28
N GLY A 96 10.78 -6.35 9.80
CA GLY A 96 10.60 -5.51 10.99
C GLY A 96 9.51 -4.47 10.78
N LEU A 97 9.54 -3.74 9.65
CA LEU A 97 8.49 -2.78 9.29
C LEU A 97 7.11 -3.46 9.20
N ALA A 98 7.03 -4.66 8.62
CA ALA A 98 5.78 -5.42 8.51
C ALA A 98 5.22 -5.80 9.89
N ALA A 99 6.07 -6.38 10.75
CA ALA A 99 5.71 -6.80 12.09
C ALA A 99 5.31 -5.61 12.97
N SER A 100 6.09 -4.54 12.94
CA SER A 100 5.77 -3.29 13.65
C SER A 100 4.45 -2.69 13.15
N ASN A 101 4.19 -2.72 11.84
CA ASN A 101 2.94 -2.21 11.28
C ASN A 101 1.73 -3.07 11.67
N LEU A 102 1.89 -4.39 11.72
CA LEU A 102 0.86 -5.31 12.23
C LEU A 102 0.48 -4.95 13.67
N VAL A 103 1.50 -4.77 14.53
CA VAL A 103 1.29 -4.40 15.94
C VAL A 103 0.64 -3.03 16.05
N LEU A 104 1.16 -2.03 15.32
CA LEU A 104 0.64 -0.68 15.30
C LEU A 104 -0.82 -0.63 14.82
N TYR A 105 -1.17 -1.40 13.79
CA TYR A 105 -2.54 -1.44 13.28
C TYR A 105 -3.49 -2.11 14.28
N ALA A 106 -3.17 -3.33 14.69
CA ALA A 106 -4.08 -4.18 15.44
C ALA A 106 -4.22 -3.73 16.90
N PHE A 107 -3.11 -3.41 17.56
CA PHE A 107 -3.10 -3.20 19.02
C PHE A 107 -3.02 -1.73 19.43
N VAL A 108 -2.63 -0.82 18.54
CA VAL A 108 -2.58 0.62 18.83
C VAL A 108 -3.71 1.36 18.13
N TYR A 109 -3.72 1.35 16.80
CA TYR A 109 -4.68 2.10 16.00
C TYR A 109 -6.13 1.63 16.22
N THR A 110 -6.38 0.32 16.15
CA THR A 110 -7.74 -0.24 16.27
C THR A 110 -8.44 0.14 17.58
N PRO A 111 -7.86 -0.06 18.78
CA PRO A 111 -8.48 0.40 20.01
C PRO A 111 -8.54 1.93 20.10
N LEU A 112 -7.54 2.64 19.58
CA LEU A 112 -7.49 4.10 19.62
C LEU A 112 -8.69 4.76 18.94
N LYS A 113 -9.30 4.12 17.93
CA LYS A 113 -10.53 4.61 17.28
C LYS A 113 -11.70 4.84 18.26
N GLN A 114 -11.75 4.12 19.37
CA GLN A 114 -12.78 4.27 20.41
C GLN A 114 -12.35 5.22 21.53
N ILE A 115 -11.05 5.54 21.63
CA ILE A 115 -10.48 6.27 22.77
C ILE A 115 -10.31 7.75 22.43
N HIS A 116 -9.67 8.07 21.30
CA HIS A 116 -9.22 9.42 20.98
C HIS A 116 -9.31 9.75 19.48
N PRO A 117 -9.65 11.00 19.09
CA PRO A 117 -9.69 11.42 17.68
C PRO A 117 -8.33 11.37 16.96
N VAL A 118 -7.22 11.27 17.70
CA VAL A 118 -5.87 11.09 17.15
C VAL A 118 -5.73 9.79 16.34
N ASN A 119 -6.69 8.86 16.46
CA ASN A 119 -6.73 7.64 15.65
C ASN A 119 -6.50 7.89 14.16
N THR A 120 -7.01 8.99 13.58
CA THR A 120 -6.87 9.24 12.14
C THR A 120 -5.41 9.50 11.73
N TRP A 121 -4.63 10.17 12.59
CA TRP A 121 -3.21 10.43 12.34
C TRP A 121 -2.36 9.18 12.56
N VAL A 122 -2.66 8.38 13.59
CA VAL A 122 -1.99 7.09 13.82
C VAL A 122 -2.31 6.13 12.68
N GLY A 123 -3.55 6.11 12.21
CA GLY A 123 -3.95 5.35 11.03
C GLY A 123 -3.23 5.79 9.75
N ALA A 124 -2.94 7.08 9.61
CA ALA A 124 -2.14 7.59 8.50
C ALA A 124 -0.67 7.10 8.57
N VAL A 125 -0.09 7.00 9.76
CA VAL A 125 1.25 6.37 9.94
C VAL A 125 1.22 4.92 9.48
N VAL A 126 0.21 4.15 9.92
CA VAL A 126 0.04 2.76 9.48
C VAL A 126 -0.07 2.66 7.95
N GLY A 127 -0.82 3.58 7.34
CA GLY A 127 -0.99 3.63 5.90
C GLY A 127 0.27 4.00 5.12
N ALA A 128 1.19 4.75 5.73
CA ALA A 128 2.45 5.18 5.13
C ALA A 128 3.58 4.13 5.22
N ILE A 129 3.50 3.17 6.14
CA ILE A 129 4.52 2.12 6.30
C ILE A 129 4.61 1.17 5.09
N PRO A 130 3.52 0.70 4.46
CA PRO A 130 3.59 -0.21 3.32
C PRO A 130 4.47 0.24 2.15
N PRO A 131 4.35 1.47 1.59
CA PRO A 131 5.30 1.91 0.56
C PRO A 131 6.74 2.02 1.06
N LEU A 132 6.96 2.39 2.32
CA LEU A 132 8.30 2.44 2.91
C LEU A 132 8.91 1.03 3.04
N LEU A 133 8.09 0.06 3.46
CA LEU A 133 8.44 -1.35 3.50
C LEU A 133 8.83 -1.84 2.11
N GLY A 134 8.04 -1.49 1.09
CA GLY A 134 8.35 -1.80 -0.30
C GLY A 134 9.72 -1.27 -0.72
N TRP A 135 9.98 0.02 -0.48
CA TRP A 135 11.27 0.64 -0.77
C TRP A 135 12.44 -0.05 -0.05
N ALA A 136 12.27 -0.31 1.26
CA ALA A 136 13.27 -0.99 2.07
C ALA A 136 13.50 -2.44 1.63
N ALA A 137 12.47 -3.12 1.13
CA ALA A 137 12.57 -4.48 0.60
C ALA A 137 13.42 -4.54 -0.69
N ALA A 138 13.39 -3.50 -1.52
CA ALA A 138 14.18 -3.42 -2.74
C ALA A 138 15.60 -2.89 -2.51
N SER A 139 15.74 -1.79 -1.75
CA SER A 139 17.02 -1.10 -1.57
C SER A 139 17.83 -1.60 -0.37
N GLY A 140 17.23 -2.35 0.55
CA GLY A 140 17.87 -2.79 1.80
C GLY A 140 17.99 -1.71 2.87
N GLN A 141 17.59 -0.47 2.59
CA GLN A 141 17.74 0.67 3.50
C GLN A 141 16.56 1.65 3.45
N ILE A 142 16.51 2.58 4.40
CA ILE A 142 15.57 3.71 4.40
C ILE A 142 16.37 4.96 4.02
N SER A 143 16.04 5.57 2.89
CA SER A 143 16.62 6.84 2.43
C SER A 143 15.56 7.93 2.37
N LEU A 144 16.00 9.20 2.30
CA LEU A 144 15.09 10.34 2.17
C LEU A 144 14.21 10.24 0.92
N ASN A 145 14.78 9.76 -0.20
CA ASN A 145 14.06 9.48 -1.43
C ASN A 145 12.90 8.49 -1.22
N GLY A 146 13.14 7.46 -0.40
CA GLY A 146 12.14 6.46 -0.05
C GLY A 146 10.99 6.97 0.83
N LEU A 147 11.09 8.17 1.38
CA LEU A 147 10.05 8.79 2.20
C LEU A 147 9.02 9.58 1.39
N ILE A 148 9.25 9.87 0.11
CA ILE A 148 8.33 10.67 -0.72
C ILE A 148 6.95 9.99 -0.84
N LEU A 149 6.91 8.71 -1.23
CA LEU A 149 5.65 7.98 -1.38
C LEU A 149 4.94 7.73 -0.03
N PRO A 150 5.65 7.33 1.05
CA PRO A 150 5.09 7.31 2.40
C PRO A 150 4.49 8.65 2.84
N ALA A 151 5.19 9.76 2.61
CA ALA A 151 4.70 11.10 2.94
C ALA A 151 3.44 11.45 2.11
N ALA A 152 3.44 11.13 0.82
CA ALA A 152 2.27 11.29 -0.03
C ALA A 152 1.07 10.52 0.50
N LEU A 153 1.23 9.25 0.91
CA LEU A 153 0.15 8.47 1.52
C LEU A 153 -0.31 9.07 2.84
N TYR A 154 0.61 9.44 3.72
CA TYR A 154 0.30 10.01 5.01
C TYR A 154 -0.59 11.25 4.88
N PHE A 155 -0.15 12.23 4.08
CA PHE A 155 -0.88 13.48 3.90
C PHE A 155 -2.16 13.31 3.08
N TRP A 156 -2.19 12.39 2.10
CA TRP A 156 -3.38 12.14 1.30
C TRP A 156 -4.51 11.42 2.06
N GLN A 157 -4.17 10.54 3.01
CA GLN A 157 -5.16 9.78 3.77
C GLN A 157 -6.01 10.68 4.67
N ILE A 158 -5.44 11.75 5.22
CA ILE A 158 -6.16 12.66 6.11
C ILE A 158 -7.37 13.33 5.43
N PRO A 159 -7.24 14.02 4.27
CA PRO A 159 -8.39 14.59 3.57
C PRO A 159 -9.42 13.52 3.19
N HIS A 160 -8.98 12.34 2.73
CA HIS A 160 -9.86 11.21 2.44
C HIS A 160 -10.71 10.80 3.64
N PHE A 161 -10.07 10.56 4.79
CA PHE A 161 -10.75 10.14 6.01
C PHE A 161 -11.59 11.25 6.64
N MET A 162 -11.18 12.51 6.56
CA MET A 162 -11.97 13.63 7.07
C MET A 162 -13.27 13.80 6.27
N ALA A 163 -13.23 13.65 4.95
CA ALA A 163 -14.43 13.64 4.11
C ALA A 163 -15.34 12.45 4.44
N LEU A 164 -14.78 11.24 4.59
CA LEU A 164 -15.54 10.05 4.95
C LEU A 164 -16.16 10.15 6.36
N ALA A 165 -15.41 10.64 7.33
CA ALA A 165 -15.87 10.82 8.71
C ALA A 165 -16.97 11.89 8.82
N TYR A 166 -16.99 12.87 7.90
CA TYR A 166 -18.09 13.82 7.78
C TYR A 166 -19.34 13.17 7.17
N LEU A 167 -19.18 12.36 6.11
CA LEU A 167 -20.30 11.69 5.42
C LEU A 167 -20.95 10.56 6.23
N CYS A 168 -20.15 9.79 6.97
CA CYS A 168 -20.60 8.60 7.70
C CYS A 168 -20.66 8.83 9.22
N ARG A 169 -20.88 10.08 9.63
CA ARG A 169 -20.81 10.52 11.03
C ARG A 169 -21.75 9.74 11.94
N ASP A 170 -23.00 9.56 11.52
CA ASP A 170 -24.02 8.88 12.32
C ASP A 170 -23.71 7.38 12.49
N ASP A 171 -23.15 6.74 11.45
CA ASP A 171 -22.72 5.34 11.50
C ASP A 171 -21.53 5.18 12.46
N TYR A 172 -20.56 6.11 12.44
CA TYR A 172 -19.46 6.11 13.41
C TYR A 172 -19.93 6.35 14.85
N ALA A 173 -20.92 7.23 15.06
CA ALA A 173 -21.52 7.44 16.37
C ALA A 173 -22.22 6.17 16.87
N ALA A 174 -22.99 5.48 16.02
CA ALA A 174 -23.66 4.23 16.34
C ALA A 174 -22.67 3.11 16.70
N GLY A 175 -21.53 3.05 16.02
CA GLY A 175 -20.42 2.13 16.30
C GLY A 175 -19.62 2.46 17.57
N GLY A 176 -19.89 3.58 18.26
CA GLY A 176 -19.15 3.99 19.46
C GLY A 176 -17.75 4.54 19.18
N TYR A 177 -17.47 4.94 17.93
CA TYR A 177 -16.17 5.50 17.56
C TYR A 177 -16.05 6.97 17.97
N ARG A 178 -14.83 7.41 18.29
CA ARG A 178 -14.50 8.81 18.64
C ARG A 178 -13.74 9.47 17.50
N MET A 179 -14.41 9.65 16.36
CA MET A 179 -13.86 10.35 15.20
C MET A 179 -13.72 11.85 15.44
N PHE A 180 -12.73 12.47 14.81
CA PHE A 180 -12.51 13.93 14.89
C PHE A 180 -13.75 14.71 14.44
N SER A 181 -14.47 14.20 13.44
CA SER A 181 -15.71 14.82 12.98
C SER A 181 -16.78 14.86 14.06
N LEU A 182 -16.88 13.89 14.97
CA LEU A 182 -17.95 13.87 16.00
C LEU A 182 -17.88 15.06 16.96
N ALA A 183 -16.68 15.50 17.32
CA ALA A 183 -16.47 16.67 18.17
C ALA A 183 -16.68 18.03 17.45
N ASP A 184 -16.94 18.03 16.15
CA ASP A 184 -17.07 19.25 15.33
C ASP A 184 -18.43 19.31 14.63
N ALA A 185 -19.49 19.68 15.35
CA ALA A 185 -20.87 19.75 14.84
C ALA A 185 -20.95 20.44 13.45
N SER A 186 -20.25 21.56 13.32
CA SER A 186 -20.20 22.40 12.11
C SER A 186 -19.44 21.81 10.92
N GLY A 187 -18.56 20.82 11.14
CA GLY A 187 -17.62 20.32 10.14
C GLY A 187 -16.48 21.29 9.77
N ARG A 188 -16.39 22.46 10.44
CA ARG A 188 -15.41 23.50 10.10
C ARG A 188 -13.98 23.06 10.37
N ARG A 189 -13.73 22.44 11.52
CA ARG A 189 -12.39 21.91 11.87
C ARG A 189 -12.03 20.72 10.99
N THR A 190 -13.00 19.84 10.73
CA THR A 190 -12.85 18.67 9.85
C THR A 190 -12.42 19.10 8.45
N ALA A 191 -13.13 20.08 7.87
CA ALA A 191 -12.80 20.61 6.55
C ALA A 191 -11.49 21.40 6.53
N ALA A 192 -11.13 22.09 7.62
CA ALA A 192 -9.85 22.80 7.74
C ALA A 192 -8.66 21.84 7.75
N VAL A 193 -8.76 20.75 8.52
CA VAL A 193 -7.71 19.72 8.58
C VAL A 193 -7.54 19.04 7.22
N ALA A 194 -8.66 18.70 6.57
CA ALA A 194 -8.67 18.21 5.20
C ALA A 194 -7.91 19.15 4.24
N PHE A 195 -8.32 20.42 4.17
CA PHE A 195 -7.72 21.40 3.27
C PHE A 195 -6.23 21.61 3.54
N ARG A 196 -5.84 21.77 4.81
CA ARG A 196 -4.44 21.94 5.20
C ARG A 196 -3.56 20.78 4.75
N ASN A 197 -4.04 19.53 4.86
CA ASN A 197 -3.26 18.37 4.42
C ASN A 197 -3.15 18.28 2.89
N CYS A 198 -4.15 18.75 2.14
CA CYS A 198 -4.01 18.89 0.69
C CYS A 198 -2.90 19.90 0.32
N LEU A 199 -2.73 20.98 1.09
CA LEU A 199 -1.63 21.92 0.86
C LEU A 199 -0.25 21.29 1.11
N TYR A 200 -0.14 20.38 2.08
CA TYR A 200 1.11 19.64 2.33
C TYR A 200 1.50 18.69 1.21
N LEU A 201 0.57 18.31 0.32
CA LEU A 201 0.89 17.50 -0.86
C LEU A 201 1.57 18.32 -1.96
N ILE A 202 1.37 19.65 -2.01
CA ILE A 202 1.88 20.52 -3.09
C ILE A 202 3.40 20.41 -3.27
N PRO A 203 4.24 20.50 -2.22
CA PRO A 203 5.68 20.44 -2.40
C PRO A 203 6.21 19.06 -2.81
N LEU A 204 5.44 17.98 -2.66
CA LEU A 204 5.94 16.61 -2.89
C LEU A 204 6.37 16.36 -4.33
N GLY A 205 5.67 16.95 -5.30
CA GLY A 205 6.02 16.87 -6.72
C GLY A 205 7.38 17.48 -7.03
N PHE A 206 7.61 18.66 -6.47
CA PHE A 206 8.89 19.38 -6.61
C PHE A 206 10.01 18.63 -5.88
N ILE A 207 9.78 18.17 -4.65
CA ILE A 207 10.77 17.40 -3.88
C ILE A 207 11.17 16.12 -4.62
N ALA A 208 10.21 15.42 -5.24
CA ALA A 208 10.49 14.22 -6.01
C ALA A 208 11.38 14.49 -7.23
N TYR A 209 11.24 15.67 -7.84
CA TYR A 209 12.11 16.12 -8.93
C TYR A 209 13.49 16.55 -8.43
N ASP A 210 13.55 17.42 -7.42
CA ASP A 210 14.79 17.96 -6.84
C ASP A 210 15.71 16.86 -6.30
N TRP A 211 15.12 15.83 -5.67
CA TRP A 211 15.87 14.69 -5.14
C TRP A 211 16.14 13.58 -6.20
N GLY A 212 15.84 13.84 -7.47
CA GLY A 212 16.18 12.93 -8.57
C GLY A 212 15.39 11.62 -8.59
N VAL A 213 14.23 11.55 -7.94
CA VAL A 213 13.37 10.35 -7.96
C VAL A 213 12.49 10.31 -9.20
N ALA A 214 12.05 11.48 -9.67
CA ALA A 214 11.15 11.61 -10.83
C ALA A 214 11.58 12.73 -11.78
N SER A 215 11.17 12.63 -13.04
CA SER A 215 11.45 13.65 -14.05
C SER A 215 10.75 14.98 -13.78
N GLY A 216 11.23 16.08 -14.38
CA GLY A 216 10.61 17.41 -14.25
C GLY A 216 9.15 17.49 -14.71
N TRP A 217 8.74 16.64 -15.67
CA TRP A 217 7.34 16.54 -16.10
C TRP A 217 6.42 16.08 -14.97
N PHE A 218 6.90 15.18 -14.11
CA PHE A 218 6.15 14.73 -12.94
C PHE A 218 5.85 15.89 -11.98
N CYS A 219 6.75 16.86 -11.83
CA CYS A 219 6.51 18.04 -11.00
C CYS A 219 5.30 18.83 -11.49
N VAL A 220 5.14 18.99 -12.82
CA VAL A 220 4.00 19.70 -13.41
C VAL A 220 2.70 18.91 -13.21
N GLU A 221 2.71 17.62 -13.57
CA GLU A 221 1.52 16.75 -13.46
C GLU A 221 1.04 16.59 -12.01
N SER A 222 1.98 16.35 -11.10
CA SER A 222 1.69 16.23 -9.66
C SER A 222 1.18 17.55 -9.08
N SER A 223 1.66 18.70 -9.55
CA SER A 223 1.13 20.01 -9.16
C SER A 223 -0.32 20.18 -9.61
N VAL A 224 -0.63 19.85 -10.87
CA VAL A 224 -1.99 19.96 -11.42
C VAL A 224 -2.98 19.09 -10.63
N ILE A 225 -2.65 17.82 -10.39
CA ILE A 225 -3.55 16.93 -9.66
C ILE A 225 -3.68 17.31 -8.18
N THR A 226 -2.61 17.83 -7.57
CA THR A 226 -2.65 18.32 -6.18
C THR A 226 -3.47 19.59 -6.05
N LEU A 227 -3.39 20.50 -7.02
CA LEU A 227 -4.25 21.68 -7.08
C LEU A 227 -5.73 21.27 -7.27
N ALA A 228 -6.02 20.25 -8.08
CA ALA A 228 -7.38 19.77 -8.28
C ALA A 228 -8.00 19.21 -6.98
N ILE A 229 -7.28 18.37 -6.23
CA ILE A 229 -7.76 17.88 -4.92
C ILE A 229 -7.84 19.02 -3.89
N SER A 230 -6.89 19.96 -3.91
CA SER A 230 -6.89 21.14 -3.03
C SER A 230 -8.08 22.06 -3.31
N ALA A 231 -8.46 22.24 -4.57
CA ALA A 231 -9.66 23.00 -4.95
C ALA A 231 -10.94 22.30 -4.48
N ALA A 232 -11.01 20.97 -4.56
CA ALA A 232 -12.13 20.21 -4.01
C ALA A 232 -12.20 20.34 -2.48
N ALA A 233 -11.06 20.27 -1.79
CA ALA A 233 -10.97 20.46 -0.35
C ALA A 233 -11.30 21.90 0.08
N PHE A 234 -10.89 22.91 -0.69
CA PHE A 234 -11.26 24.31 -0.48
C PHE A 234 -12.76 24.52 -0.62
N SER A 235 -13.38 23.92 -1.65
CA SER A 235 -14.83 24.00 -1.82
C SER A 235 -15.58 23.37 -0.65
N PHE A 236 -15.06 22.29 -0.06
CA PHE A 236 -15.61 21.69 1.16
C PHE A 236 -15.35 22.56 2.41
N TYR A 237 -14.18 23.20 2.48
CA TYR A 237 -13.83 24.12 3.56
C TYR A 237 -14.74 25.35 3.60
N ARG A 238 -15.06 25.92 2.42
CA ARG A 238 -15.97 27.05 2.29
C ARG A 238 -17.42 26.63 2.56
N ASP A 239 -17.88 25.62 1.83
CA ASP A 239 -19.27 25.17 1.80
C ASP A 239 -19.36 23.71 2.25
N ARG A 240 -19.70 23.50 3.52
CA ARG A 240 -19.64 22.19 4.21
C ARG A 240 -20.91 21.37 3.95
N THR A 241 -21.23 21.14 2.68
CA THR A 241 -22.38 20.32 2.30
C THR A 241 -21.96 18.88 2.02
N THR A 242 -22.90 17.95 2.19
CA THR A 242 -22.70 16.52 1.87
C THR A 242 -22.22 16.32 0.43
N GLN A 243 -22.69 17.13 -0.51
CA GLN A 243 -22.26 17.06 -1.92
C GLN A 243 -20.78 17.43 -2.09
N LYS A 244 -20.30 18.49 -1.42
CA LYS A 244 -18.90 18.92 -1.51
C LYS A 244 -17.96 17.95 -0.80
N ALA A 245 -18.36 17.43 0.36
CA ALA A 245 -17.63 16.36 1.06
C ALA A 245 -17.49 15.11 0.18
N ARG A 246 -18.58 14.72 -0.50
CA ARG A 246 -18.57 13.58 -1.44
C ARG A 246 -17.67 13.84 -2.66
N ARG A 247 -17.70 15.04 -3.23
CA ARG A 247 -16.79 15.42 -4.34
C ARG A 247 -15.33 15.32 -3.89
N MET A 248 -15.01 15.82 -2.71
CA MET A 248 -13.66 15.73 -2.14
C MET A 248 -13.24 14.27 -1.91
N PHE A 249 -14.14 13.44 -1.37
CA PHE A 249 -13.90 12.00 -1.20
C PHE A 249 -13.58 11.31 -2.54
N TYR A 250 -14.36 11.54 -3.59
CA TYR A 250 -14.07 10.96 -4.91
C TYR A 250 -12.79 11.53 -5.53
N ALA A 251 -12.52 12.83 -5.38
CA ALA A 251 -11.27 13.43 -5.83
C ALA A 251 -10.06 12.77 -5.15
N SER A 252 -10.16 12.47 -3.85
CA SER A 252 -9.10 11.73 -3.15
C SER A 252 -8.93 10.30 -3.69
N LEU A 253 -10.01 9.59 -4.01
CA LEU A 253 -9.93 8.24 -4.60
C LEU A 253 -9.22 8.23 -5.96
N LEU A 254 -9.40 9.28 -6.77
CA LEU A 254 -8.74 9.42 -8.06
C LEU A 254 -7.28 9.88 -7.92
N TYR A 255 -7.00 10.78 -6.97
CA TYR A 255 -5.66 11.35 -6.76
C TYR A 255 -4.60 10.27 -6.58
N LEU A 256 -4.84 9.30 -5.70
CA LEU A 256 -3.78 8.37 -5.31
C LEU A 256 -3.32 7.44 -6.45
N PRO A 257 -4.21 6.74 -7.17
CA PRO A 257 -3.80 5.94 -8.32
C PRO A 257 -3.05 6.76 -9.37
N VAL A 258 -3.54 7.96 -9.70
CA VAL A 258 -2.91 8.79 -10.73
C VAL A 258 -1.54 9.30 -10.27
N PHE A 259 -1.41 9.73 -9.01
CA PHE A 259 -0.12 10.15 -8.45
C PHE A 259 0.90 9.00 -8.46
N MET A 260 0.49 7.80 -8.03
CA MET A 260 1.36 6.61 -8.05
C MET A 260 1.75 6.20 -9.46
N SER A 261 0.80 6.19 -10.41
CA SER A 261 1.09 5.88 -11.82
C SER A 261 2.02 6.88 -12.46
N GLY A 262 1.82 8.19 -12.24
CA GLY A 262 2.72 9.23 -12.73
C GLY A 262 4.11 9.09 -12.14
N LEU A 263 4.21 8.80 -10.83
CA LEU A 263 5.50 8.60 -10.15
C LEU A 263 6.26 7.38 -10.70
N LEU A 264 5.55 6.30 -11.03
CA LEU A 264 6.15 5.11 -11.67
C LEU A 264 6.58 5.39 -13.11
N PHE A 265 5.76 6.09 -13.89
CA PHE A 265 6.05 6.40 -15.30
C PHE A 265 7.24 7.33 -15.46
N HIS A 266 7.37 8.31 -14.57
CA HIS A 266 8.43 9.30 -14.59
C HIS A 266 9.63 8.96 -13.70
N ARG A 267 9.69 7.74 -13.16
CA ARG A 267 10.77 7.28 -12.28
C ARG A 267 12.12 7.36 -12.99
N LEU A 268 13.07 8.06 -12.38
CA LEU A 268 14.45 8.09 -12.82
C LEU A 268 15.23 6.96 -12.14
N SER A 269 15.97 6.17 -12.90
CA SER A 269 16.71 5.02 -12.37
C SER A 269 18.18 5.35 -12.04
N ASP A 270 18.70 6.45 -12.59
CA ASP A 270 20.03 6.98 -12.28
C ASP A 270 20.00 7.79 -10.99
N ASN A 271 19.95 7.10 -9.86
CA ASN A 271 20.14 7.75 -8.57
C ASN A 271 21.66 7.75 -8.25
N PRO A 272 22.37 8.89 -8.33
CA PRO A 272 23.81 8.92 -8.06
C PRO A 272 24.18 8.47 -6.63
N GLN A 273 23.21 8.46 -5.70
CA GLN A 273 23.39 7.88 -4.36
C GLN A 273 23.50 6.35 -4.36
N CYS A 274 22.89 5.64 -5.32
CA CYS A 274 23.07 4.19 -5.48
C CYS A 274 24.43 3.83 -6.11
N LEU A 275 25.01 4.75 -6.90
CA LEU A 275 26.33 4.57 -7.52
C LEU A 275 27.48 4.90 -6.56
N ALA A 276 27.26 5.78 -5.58
CA ALA A 276 28.29 6.21 -4.63
C ALA A 276 28.72 5.12 -3.63
N GLU A 277 27.94 4.05 -3.43
CA GLU A 277 28.22 3.02 -2.41
C GLU A 277 28.80 1.70 -2.96
N ASN A 278 29.05 1.59 -4.28
CA ASN A 278 29.70 0.40 -4.87
C ASN A 278 30.90 0.76 -5.77
N PRO A 279 32.07 1.11 -5.21
CA PRO A 279 33.30 1.30 -6.00
C PRO A 279 33.83 -0.01 -6.60
N ASN A 280 33.45 -1.17 -6.05
CA ASN A 280 34.09 -2.46 -6.33
C ASN A 280 33.41 -3.29 -7.43
N ARG A 281 32.58 -2.68 -8.28
CA ARG A 281 32.08 -3.31 -9.51
C ARG A 281 32.37 -2.46 -10.74
N ILE A 282 33.55 -1.86 -10.81
CA ILE A 282 34.17 -1.63 -12.11
C ILE A 282 34.75 -2.98 -12.51
N ILE A 283 34.02 -3.69 -13.36
CA ILE A 283 34.57 -4.84 -14.06
C ILE A 283 35.69 -4.28 -14.94
N GLU A 284 36.94 -4.50 -14.52
CA GLU A 284 38.10 -4.40 -15.39
C GLU A 284 37.83 -5.33 -16.57
N LEU A 285 37.61 -4.77 -17.76
CA LEU A 285 37.75 -5.53 -19.01
C LEU A 285 39.22 -5.91 -19.14
N PRO A 286 39.58 -7.20 -19.23
CA PRO A 286 40.92 -7.55 -19.63
C PRO A 286 41.08 -7.25 -21.12
N SER A 287 42.04 -6.40 -21.42
CA SER A 287 42.63 -6.21 -22.73
C SER A 287 43.09 -7.54 -23.34
N PHE A 288 42.75 -7.76 -24.60
CA PHE A 288 43.29 -8.84 -25.45
C PHE A 288 44.83 -8.85 -25.44
N PRO A 289 45.43 -10.04 -25.50
CA PRO A 289 46.48 -10.26 -26.49
C PRO A 289 46.27 -11.52 -27.35
N GLU A 290 47.05 -11.53 -28.43
CA GLU A 290 46.97 -12.33 -29.64
C GLU A 290 47.19 -13.86 -29.51
N ALA A 291 46.62 -14.53 -30.52
CA ALA A 291 46.86 -15.85 -31.09
C ALA A 291 48.04 -16.71 -30.60
N VAL A 292 47.73 -17.98 -30.27
CA VAL A 292 48.49 -19.17 -30.69
C VAL A 292 47.51 -20.33 -30.97
N THR A 293 47.77 -20.99 -32.10
CA THR A 293 47.08 -22.11 -32.76
C THR A 293 47.32 -23.48 -32.09
N GLU A 294 46.55 -24.49 -32.51
CA GLU A 294 46.72 -25.98 -32.44
C GLU A 294 45.53 -26.69 -31.73
N SER A 295 44.60 -27.35 -32.48
CA SER A 295 44.50 -28.81 -32.80
C SER A 295 44.48 -29.70 -31.54
N GLU A 296 43.59 -30.67 -31.29
CA GLU A 296 42.96 -31.70 -32.15
C GLU A 296 41.83 -32.43 -31.34
N GLU A 297 41.19 -33.39 -32.01
CA GLU A 297 40.05 -34.29 -31.69
C GLU A 297 40.02 -34.98 -30.29
N ASP A 298 38.84 -35.35 -29.78
CA ASP A 298 38.20 -36.67 -30.00
C ASP A 298 37.03 -37.00 -29.02
N ASP A 299 36.20 -37.91 -29.50
CA ASP A 299 34.91 -38.47 -29.11
C ASP A 299 34.83 -39.16 -27.72
N GLN A 300 33.65 -39.14 -27.06
CA GLN A 300 32.95 -40.35 -26.57
C GLN A 300 31.71 -40.10 -25.67
N LYS A 301 30.55 -40.47 -26.25
CA LYS A 301 29.34 -41.11 -25.69
C LYS A 301 29.26 -41.39 -24.16
N LYS A 302 28.11 -41.01 -23.56
CA LYS A 302 27.27 -41.96 -22.77
C LYS A 302 25.80 -41.52 -22.53
N LYS A 303 24.91 -42.26 -23.22
CA LYS A 303 23.55 -42.76 -22.92
C LYS A 303 22.69 -42.21 -21.74
N VAL A 304 21.46 -41.83 -22.13
CA VAL A 304 20.12 -42.32 -21.67
C VAL A 304 19.62 -41.86 -20.30
N ARG A 305 18.48 -41.12 -20.27
CA ARG A 305 17.12 -41.69 -19.99
C ARG A 305 16.02 -40.61 -20.14
N TYR A 306 15.11 -40.83 -21.09
CA TYR A 306 13.80 -40.18 -21.13
C TYR A 306 12.87 -40.86 -20.12
N VAL A 307 12.14 -40.07 -19.33
CA VAL A 307 10.93 -40.53 -18.64
C VAL A 307 9.78 -39.61 -19.05
N THR A 308 8.80 -40.23 -19.69
CA THR A 308 7.48 -39.74 -20.06
C THR A 308 6.63 -39.39 -18.84
N ALA A 309 5.95 -38.24 -18.86
CA ALA A 309 4.78 -37.97 -18.04
C ALA A 309 3.67 -37.41 -18.95
N GLY A 310 2.57 -38.15 -19.06
CA GLY A 310 1.37 -37.78 -19.80
C GLY A 310 0.51 -36.74 -19.06
N PRO A 311 -0.55 -36.21 -19.72
CA PRO A 311 -1.27 -35.03 -19.28
C PRO A 311 -2.42 -35.39 -18.34
N GLN A 312 -2.50 -34.76 -17.16
CA GLN A 312 -3.69 -34.87 -16.31
C GLN A 312 -4.07 -33.53 -15.67
N GLY A 313 -5.30 -33.09 -16.00
CA GLY A 313 -6.27 -32.58 -15.02
C GLY A 313 -6.13 -31.13 -14.58
N ARG A 314 -6.65 -30.19 -15.38
CA ARG A 314 -7.00 -28.84 -14.93
C ARG A 314 -8.18 -28.93 -13.95
N ALA A 315 -7.99 -28.53 -12.69
CA ALA A 315 -9.09 -28.34 -11.74
C ALA A 315 -9.71 -26.93 -11.90
N PRO A 316 -11.02 -26.75 -11.69
CA PRO A 316 -11.72 -25.54 -12.05
C PRO A 316 -11.39 -24.37 -11.12
N VAL A 317 -11.28 -23.19 -11.73
CA VAL A 317 -11.03 -21.90 -11.11
C VAL A 317 -12.23 -21.51 -10.25
N ALA A 318 -12.09 -21.54 -8.93
CA ALA A 318 -13.04 -20.94 -8.01
C ALA A 318 -12.72 -19.44 -7.86
N TYR A 319 -13.50 -18.62 -8.57
CA TYR A 319 -13.57 -17.17 -8.42
C TYR A 319 -14.14 -16.83 -7.03
N ALA A 320 -13.39 -16.11 -6.19
CA ALA A 320 -13.94 -15.28 -5.10
C ALA A 320 -12.84 -14.43 -4.42
N SER A 321 -12.37 -13.40 -5.10
CA SER A 321 -11.66 -12.28 -4.46
C SER A 321 -12.51 -11.02 -4.60
N ILE A 322 -13.52 -10.89 -3.74
CA ILE A 322 -14.25 -9.63 -3.59
C ILE A 322 -13.42 -8.74 -2.67
N ALA A 323 -12.69 -7.82 -3.29
CA ALA A 323 -12.09 -6.68 -2.60
C ALA A 323 -13.19 -5.86 -1.89
N PRO A 324 -12.91 -5.24 -0.73
CA PRO A 324 -13.90 -4.49 0.02
C PRO A 324 -14.06 -3.10 -0.60
N PHE A 325 -14.84 -2.99 -1.66
CA PHE A 325 -15.34 -1.70 -2.16
C PHE A 325 -16.82 -1.58 -1.81
N PRO A 326 -17.20 -0.79 -0.78
CA PRO A 326 -18.57 -0.74 -0.28
C PRO A 326 -19.58 0.03 -1.16
N PHE A 327 -19.30 0.29 -2.45
CA PHE A 327 -20.12 1.21 -3.26
C PHE A 327 -20.35 0.83 -4.73
N LEU A 328 -20.26 -0.45 -5.10
CA LEU A 328 -20.86 -0.89 -6.38
C LEU A 328 -22.31 -1.32 -6.14
N PRO A 329 -23.28 -0.86 -6.95
CA PRO A 329 -24.64 -1.37 -6.86
C PRO A 329 -24.65 -2.89 -7.11
N VAL A 330 -25.47 -3.61 -6.35
CA VAL A 330 -25.69 -5.05 -6.51
C VAL A 330 -26.25 -5.29 -7.92
N PRO A 331 -25.72 -6.23 -8.72
CA PRO A 331 -26.33 -6.57 -10.00
C PRO A 331 -27.78 -7.03 -9.77
N SER A 332 -28.74 -6.32 -10.35
CA SER A 332 -30.12 -6.80 -10.44
C SER A 332 -30.17 -7.91 -11.48
N TYR A 333 -30.23 -9.16 -11.03
CA TYR A 333 -30.69 -10.24 -11.90
C TYR A 333 -32.20 -10.06 -12.05
N VAL A 334 -32.62 -9.67 -13.25
CA VAL A 334 -34.02 -9.71 -13.65
C VAL A 334 -34.28 -11.17 -14.00
N ASP A 335 -35.10 -11.84 -13.21
CA ASP A 335 -35.66 -13.13 -13.57
C ASP A 335 -36.60 -12.93 -14.77
N GLN A 336 -36.30 -13.59 -15.89
CA GLN A 336 -37.26 -13.89 -16.96
C GLN A 336 -37.64 -15.36 -16.86
#